data_AF-A0A955B257-F1
#
_entry.id   AF-A0A955B257-F1
#
_cell.length_a   1.000
_cell.length_b   1.000
_cell.length_c   1.000
_cell.angle_alpha   90.00
_cell.angle_beta   90.00
_cell.angle_gamma   90.00
#
_symmetry.space_group_name_H-M   'P 1'
#
loop_
_entity.id
_entity.type
_entity.pdbx_description
1 polymer ?
#
loop_
_entity_poly.entity_id
_entity_poly.type
_entity_poly.pdbx_seq_one_letter_code
_entity_poly.pdbx_strand_id
1 'polypeptide(L)'
;REVKGGGDGEASEEPLTFDAATRIWRGRECLAIEELIAEGSWPAEGKKSLDGQAVLLGITWKPTPDGVFTRFHISDIWMDELAMQRAARNQTETHKAFIRSRWMPALVDAVEYGKFGRATVTATLFGGMDESLYADFKQGVSAMMNGVENTLKHAGGNYGPAHMASRGSILDVTKPDGETPLGSSGIQIRFETDLIIEGIRPGRVVRVRPSNWPHVNLPREEFIGDGSNPEDRFPTPAIFPKY
;
A
#
# COMPACT_ATOMS: atom_id res chain seq x y z
N ARG A 1 -1.09 15.97 14.87
CA ARG A 1 0.15 16.25 15.62
C ARG A 1 0.85 17.33 14.82
N GLU A 2 0.94 18.55 15.35
CA GLU A 2 1.63 19.67 14.68
C GLU A 2 3.06 19.27 14.32
N VAL A 3 3.51 19.71 13.15
CA VAL A 3 4.93 19.67 12.78
C VAL A 3 5.62 20.71 13.64
N LYS A 4 6.18 20.28 14.78
CA LYS A 4 7.21 21.08 15.44
C LYS A 4 8.38 21.16 14.48
N GLY A 5 8.79 22.40 14.19
CA GLY A 5 9.80 22.75 13.20
C GLY A 5 11.01 21.83 13.26
N GLY A 6 11.48 21.44 12.07
CA GLY A 6 12.73 20.72 11.90
C GLY A 6 13.86 21.58 12.46
N GLY A 7 14.28 21.25 13.67
CA GLY A 7 15.63 21.57 14.10
C GLY A 7 16.57 20.64 13.33
N ASP A 8 17.62 21.21 12.76
CA ASP A 8 18.82 20.50 12.33
C ASP A 8 19.45 19.83 13.55
N GLY A 9 18.82 18.77 14.05
CA GLY A 9 19.43 17.88 15.03
C GLY A 9 20.54 17.13 14.33
N GLU A 10 21.76 17.20 14.87
CA GLU A 10 22.83 16.26 14.53
C GLU A 10 22.23 14.84 14.49
N ALA A 11 22.38 14.17 13.36
CA ALA A 11 21.93 12.79 13.22
C ALA A 11 22.65 11.96 14.29
N SER A 12 21.91 11.52 15.31
CA SER A 12 22.44 10.65 16.35
C SER A 12 22.74 9.28 15.75
N GLU A 13 23.92 8.72 16.06
CA GLU A 13 24.24 7.34 15.71
C GLU A 13 23.18 6.39 16.28
N GLU A 14 22.49 5.62 15.42
CA GLU A 14 21.47 4.65 15.82
C GLU A 14 21.99 3.22 15.60
N PRO A 15 22.21 2.43 16.66
CA PRO A 15 22.58 1.04 16.51
C PRO A 15 21.36 0.19 16.13
N LEU A 16 21.46 -0.52 15.00
CA LEU A 16 20.48 -1.49 14.55
C LEU A 16 21.01 -2.92 14.69
N THR A 17 20.11 -3.88 14.87
CA THR A 17 20.47 -5.30 14.99
C THR A 17 20.30 -6.03 13.66
N PHE A 18 21.12 -7.05 13.42
CA PHE A 18 20.98 -8.02 12.33
C PHE A 18 21.45 -9.39 12.85
N ASP A 19 21.08 -10.48 12.19
CA ASP A 19 21.49 -11.83 12.58
C ASP A 19 21.58 -12.78 11.38
N ALA A 20 21.72 -14.09 11.62
CA ALA A 20 21.84 -15.10 10.58
C ALA A 20 20.62 -15.18 9.64
N ALA A 21 19.46 -14.62 10.01
CA ALA A 21 18.30 -14.52 9.12
C ALA A 21 18.33 -13.27 8.23
N THR A 22 19.24 -12.32 8.46
CA THR A 22 19.40 -11.13 7.64
C THR A 22 19.95 -11.49 6.27
N ARG A 23 19.23 -11.08 5.21
CA ARG A 23 19.60 -11.38 3.83
C ARG A 23 20.50 -10.29 3.28
N ILE A 24 21.66 -10.67 2.76
CA ILE A 24 22.62 -9.71 2.20
C ILE A 24 22.64 -9.88 0.68
N TRP A 25 22.30 -8.81 -0.04
CA TRP A 25 22.14 -8.83 -1.48
C TRP A 25 23.31 -8.14 -2.16
N ARG A 26 23.99 -8.88 -3.04
CA ARG A 26 25.06 -8.38 -3.93
C ARG A 26 24.72 -8.72 -5.37
N GLY A 27 24.47 -7.72 -6.19
CA GLY A 27 23.96 -7.85 -7.55
C GLY A 27 22.64 -8.65 -7.63
N ARG A 28 22.75 -9.95 -7.94
CA ARG A 28 21.61 -10.87 -8.04
C ARG A 28 21.61 -11.97 -6.98
N GLU A 29 22.66 -12.03 -6.18
CA GLU A 29 22.88 -13.06 -5.17
C GLU A 29 22.18 -12.65 -3.87
N CYS A 30 21.61 -13.62 -3.18
CA CYS A 30 21.16 -13.50 -1.79
C CYS A 30 22.12 -14.34 -0.97
N LEU A 31 22.95 -13.68 -0.18
CA LEU A 31 24.03 -14.28 0.59
C LEU A 31 23.70 -14.24 2.08
N ALA A 32 24.10 -15.28 2.79
CA ALA A 32 24.12 -15.32 4.24
C ALA A 32 25.41 -14.68 4.79
N ILE A 33 25.41 -14.27 6.05
CA ILE A 33 26.59 -13.67 6.67
C ILE A 33 27.77 -14.66 6.71
N GLU A 34 27.50 -15.95 6.88
CA GLU A 34 28.50 -17.01 6.90
C GLU A 34 29.20 -17.16 5.54
N GLU A 35 28.48 -16.96 4.44
CA GLU A 35 29.05 -17.00 3.09
C GLU A 35 30.00 -15.81 2.86
N LEU A 36 29.63 -14.62 3.34
CA LEU A 36 30.48 -13.43 3.30
C LEU A 36 31.74 -13.57 4.18
N ILE A 37 31.61 -14.25 5.31
CA ILE A 37 32.76 -14.58 6.19
C ILE A 37 33.68 -15.59 5.49
N ALA A 38 33.11 -16.63 4.87
CA ALA A 38 33.88 -17.67 4.18
C ALA A 38 34.66 -17.13 2.97
N GLU A 39 34.11 -16.16 2.23
CA GLU A 39 34.82 -15.47 1.13
C GLU A 39 35.79 -14.38 1.63
N GLY A 40 35.79 -14.06 2.93
CA GLY A 40 36.67 -13.07 3.55
C GLY A 40 36.26 -11.62 3.35
N SER A 41 35.07 -11.34 2.80
CA SER A 41 34.56 -9.98 2.59
C SER A 41 33.99 -9.36 3.88
N TRP A 42 33.57 -10.21 4.83
CA TRP A 42 33.09 -9.84 6.14
C TRP A 42 33.93 -10.50 7.25
N PRO A 43 34.33 -9.78 8.32
CA PRO A 43 35.09 -10.37 9.41
C PRO A 43 34.22 -11.31 10.27
N ALA A 44 34.79 -12.44 10.70
CA ALA A 44 34.11 -13.38 11.61
C ALA A 44 33.79 -12.76 12.98
N GLU A 45 34.62 -11.81 13.43
CA GLU A 45 34.48 -11.09 14.70
C GLU A 45 34.82 -9.60 14.52
N GLY A 46 34.22 -8.73 15.33
CA GLY A 46 34.48 -7.29 15.32
C GLY A 46 33.52 -6.51 14.42
N LYS A 47 34.00 -5.40 13.86
CA LYS A 47 33.18 -4.46 13.06
C LYS A 47 33.61 -4.50 11.59
N LYS A 48 32.63 -4.52 10.68
CA LYS A 48 32.84 -4.23 9.26
C LYS A 48 32.58 -2.75 9.01
N SER A 49 33.62 -2.00 8.65
CA SER A 49 33.42 -0.67 8.06
C SER A 49 32.88 -0.84 6.64
N LEU A 50 31.93 0.03 6.26
CA LEU A 50 31.45 0.16 4.89
C LEU A 50 32.17 1.28 4.13
N ASP A 51 33.06 2.05 4.78
CA ASP A 51 33.92 3.07 4.16
C ASP A 51 33.17 4.07 3.26
N GLY A 52 31.94 4.43 3.64
CA GLY A 52 31.08 5.36 2.89
C GLY A 52 30.29 4.73 1.74
N GLN A 53 30.35 3.40 1.57
CA GLN A 53 29.52 2.66 0.62
C GLN A 53 28.03 2.87 0.93
N ALA A 54 27.28 3.32 -0.07
CA ALA A 54 25.84 3.41 0.01
C ALA A 54 25.23 2.01 0.05
N VAL A 55 24.32 1.79 1.00
CA VAL A 55 23.55 0.55 1.12
C VAL A 55 22.08 0.89 1.35
N LEU A 56 21.20 -0.01 0.94
CA LEU A 56 19.78 0.05 1.33
C LEU A 56 19.54 -0.95 2.45
N LEU A 57 18.76 -0.53 3.46
CA LEU A 57 18.43 -1.36 4.62
C LEU A 57 16.94 -1.68 4.64
N GLY A 58 16.60 -2.97 4.72
CA GLY A 58 15.26 -3.45 4.99
C GLY A 58 15.03 -3.43 6.49
N ILE A 59 14.16 -2.53 6.96
CA ILE A 59 13.90 -2.35 8.40
C ILE A 59 12.60 -3.09 8.77
N THR A 60 12.67 -3.90 9.81
CA THR A 60 11.53 -4.61 10.40
C THR A 60 11.52 -4.49 11.92
N TRP A 61 10.43 -4.92 12.54
CA TRP A 61 10.33 -5.06 13.98
C TRP A 61 10.61 -6.51 14.38
N LYS A 62 11.45 -6.71 15.39
CA LYS A 62 11.73 -8.03 15.97
C LYS A 62 11.54 -8.01 17.49
N PRO A 63 10.88 -9.01 18.10
CA PRO A 63 10.81 -9.13 19.55
C PRO A 63 12.22 -9.27 20.14
N THR A 64 12.51 -8.55 21.22
CA THR A 64 13.81 -8.61 21.91
C THR A 64 13.65 -9.09 23.36
N PRO A 65 14.61 -9.88 23.90
CA PRO A 65 14.48 -10.52 25.22
C PRO A 65 14.29 -9.56 26.41
N ASP A 66 14.83 -8.35 26.35
CA ASP A 66 14.95 -7.47 27.53
C ASP A 66 13.81 -6.44 27.70
N GLY A 67 12.63 -6.75 27.16
CA GLY A 67 11.42 -6.00 27.48
C GLY A 67 11.06 -4.89 26.50
N VAL A 68 9.85 -5.03 25.97
CA VAL A 68 8.84 -4.03 25.59
C VAL A 68 9.39 -2.66 25.18
N PHE A 69 10.11 -2.57 24.07
CA PHE A 69 9.80 -1.64 22.97
C PHE A 69 10.50 -2.17 21.72
N THR A 70 9.73 -2.14 20.64
CA THR A 70 10.10 -2.55 19.30
C THR A 70 11.47 -1.95 18.94
N ARG A 71 12.54 -2.75 18.82
CA ARG A 71 13.80 -2.32 18.23
C ARG A 71 13.77 -2.59 16.73
N PHE A 72 14.24 -1.64 15.96
CA PHE A 72 14.44 -1.86 14.53
C PHE A 72 15.51 -2.92 14.31
N HIS A 73 15.18 -3.85 13.43
CA HIS A 73 16.02 -4.96 13.03
C HIS A 73 16.18 -4.92 11.52
N ILE A 74 17.37 -5.22 11.04
CA ILE A 74 17.69 -5.25 9.62
C ILE A 74 17.35 -6.64 9.09
N SER A 75 16.32 -6.73 8.25
CA SER A 75 15.95 -7.96 7.55
C SER A 75 16.77 -8.17 6.28
N ASP A 76 17.19 -7.08 5.64
CA ASP A 76 17.86 -7.08 4.35
C ASP A 76 18.92 -5.98 4.27
N ILE A 77 20.05 -6.27 3.62
CA ILE A 77 21.08 -5.29 3.28
C ILE A 77 21.36 -5.43 1.79
N TRP A 78 21.07 -4.40 0.99
CA TRP A 78 21.48 -4.36 -0.43
C TRP A 78 22.78 -3.58 -0.55
N MET A 79 23.84 -4.28 -0.94
CA MET A 79 25.22 -3.80 -0.87
C MET A 79 25.62 -2.97 -2.09
N ASP A 80 24.95 -3.09 -3.22
CA ASP A 80 25.35 -2.39 -4.45
C ASP A 80 24.16 -1.86 -5.25
N GLU A 81 24.46 -0.97 -6.19
CA GLU A 81 23.47 -0.29 -7.03
C GLU A 81 22.56 -1.28 -7.78
N LEU A 82 23.12 -2.39 -8.27
CA LEU A 82 22.34 -3.39 -9.00
C LEU A 82 21.34 -4.09 -8.07
N ALA A 83 21.75 -4.43 -6.86
CA ALA A 83 20.90 -5.01 -5.83
C ALA A 83 19.80 -4.02 -5.40
N MET A 84 20.15 -2.74 -5.20
CA MET A 84 19.22 -1.68 -4.82
C MET A 84 18.15 -1.41 -5.90
N GLN A 85 18.56 -1.24 -7.17
CA GLN A 85 17.63 -1.06 -8.29
C GLN A 85 16.68 -2.24 -8.44
N ARG A 86 17.18 -3.46 -8.23
CA ARG A 86 16.36 -4.67 -8.29
C ARG A 86 15.36 -4.73 -7.14
N ALA A 87 15.77 -4.35 -5.93
CA ALA A 87 14.87 -4.25 -4.77
C ALA A 87 13.74 -3.26 -5.03
N ALA A 88 14.08 -2.04 -5.49
CA ALA A 88 13.12 -1.01 -5.84
C ALA A 88 12.13 -1.49 -6.91
N ARG A 89 12.63 -2.09 -7.99
CA ARG A 89 11.79 -2.65 -9.05
C ARG A 89 10.82 -3.70 -8.50
N ASN A 90 11.31 -4.65 -7.70
CA ASN A 90 10.48 -5.70 -7.13
C ASN A 90 9.39 -5.13 -6.22
N GLN A 91 9.74 -4.18 -5.35
CA GLN A 91 8.77 -3.49 -4.49
C GLN A 91 7.71 -2.77 -5.31
N THR A 92 8.11 -2.07 -6.38
CA THR A 92 7.20 -1.39 -7.30
C THR A 92 6.26 -2.37 -8.01
N GLU A 93 6.77 -3.49 -8.53
CA GLU A 93 5.91 -4.51 -9.18
C GLU A 93 4.92 -5.15 -8.19
N THR A 94 5.37 -5.47 -6.97
CA THR A 94 4.50 -5.99 -5.91
C THR A 94 3.41 -4.97 -5.56
N HIS A 95 3.76 -3.70 -5.41
CA HIS A 95 2.80 -2.63 -5.15
C HIS A 95 1.81 -2.46 -6.30
N LYS A 96 2.26 -2.46 -7.55
CA LYS A 96 1.39 -2.41 -8.73
C LYS A 96 0.40 -3.57 -8.77
N ALA A 97 0.85 -4.79 -8.49
CA ALA A 97 -0.03 -5.96 -8.40
C ALA A 97 -1.05 -5.82 -7.25
N PHE A 98 -0.63 -5.29 -6.10
CA PHE A 98 -1.50 -5.03 -4.97
C PHE A 98 -2.62 -4.03 -5.31
N ILE A 99 -2.27 -2.90 -5.92
CA ILE A 99 -3.25 -1.88 -6.33
C ILE A 99 -4.18 -2.42 -7.43
N ARG A 100 -3.67 -3.14 -8.43
CA ARG A 100 -4.51 -3.71 -9.49
C ARG A 100 -5.54 -4.72 -8.97
N SER A 101 -5.15 -5.56 -8.01
CA SER A 101 -6.05 -6.56 -7.41
C SER A 101 -7.09 -5.95 -6.48
N ARG A 102 -6.74 -4.89 -5.75
CA ARG A 102 -7.64 -4.27 -4.75
C ARG A 102 -8.32 -3.00 -5.21
N TRP A 103 -7.94 -2.49 -6.39
CA TRP A 103 -8.46 -1.30 -7.05
C TRP A 103 -7.91 0.01 -6.47
N MET A 104 -7.92 1.07 -7.29
CA MET A 104 -7.33 2.37 -6.97
C MET A 104 -8.19 3.10 -5.93
N PRO A 105 -7.65 3.50 -4.77
CA PRO A 105 -8.39 4.32 -3.82
C PRO A 105 -8.62 5.74 -4.34
N ALA A 106 -9.78 6.30 -4.01
CA ALA A 106 -10.16 7.66 -4.36
C ALA A 106 -11.08 8.28 -3.30
N LEU A 107 -11.07 9.61 -3.19
CA LEU A 107 -12.02 10.37 -2.39
C LEU A 107 -13.14 10.85 -3.30
N VAL A 108 -14.40 10.68 -2.89
CA VAL A 108 -15.53 11.28 -3.62
C VAL A 108 -15.63 12.76 -3.27
N ASP A 109 -15.43 13.61 -4.26
CA ASP A 109 -15.50 15.07 -4.11
C ASP A 109 -16.95 15.54 -4.17
N ALA A 110 -17.70 15.04 -5.16
CA ALA A 110 -19.07 15.45 -5.42
C ALA A 110 -19.88 14.35 -6.12
N VAL A 111 -21.21 14.45 -6.02
CA VAL A 111 -22.15 13.57 -6.72
C VAL A 111 -23.27 14.41 -7.34
N GLU A 112 -23.41 14.34 -8.65
CA GLU A 112 -24.50 14.93 -9.42
C GLU A 112 -25.57 13.85 -9.66
N TYR A 113 -26.73 13.97 -9.00
CA TYR A 113 -27.79 12.96 -9.09
C TYR A 113 -28.67 13.16 -10.33
N GLY A 114 -28.91 12.07 -11.05
CA GLY A 114 -29.91 11.95 -12.09
C GLY A 114 -31.19 11.26 -11.60
N LYS A 115 -32.00 10.78 -12.53
CA LYS A 115 -33.22 10.01 -12.24
C LYS A 115 -32.89 8.52 -12.07
N PHE A 116 -33.70 7.83 -11.26
CA PHE A 116 -33.69 6.37 -11.12
C PHE A 116 -32.34 5.76 -10.72
N GLY A 117 -31.61 6.42 -9.81
CA GLY A 117 -30.33 5.91 -9.30
C GLY A 117 -29.11 6.29 -10.15
N ARG A 118 -29.31 6.88 -11.33
CA ARG A 118 -28.23 7.41 -12.15
C ARG A 118 -27.53 8.57 -11.44
N ALA A 119 -26.20 8.61 -11.52
CA ALA A 119 -25.42 9.72 -11.00
C ALA A 119 -24.09 9.86 -11.74
N THR A 120 -23.57 11.08 -11.77
CA THR A 120 -22.17 11.34 -12.11
C THR A 120 -21.40 11.66 -10.84
N VAL A 121 -20.36 10.90 -10.57
CA VAL A 121 -19.51 11.00 -9.40
C VAL A 121 -18.20 11.64 -9.80
N THR A 122 -17.83 12.70 -9.09
CA THR A 122 -16.50 13.30 -9.20
C THR A 122 -15.65 12.76 -8.06
N ALA A 123 -14.51 12.16 -8.39
CA ALA A 123 -13.62 11.57 -7.39
C ALA A 123 -12.14 11.83 -7.70
N THR A 124 -11.36 12.15 -6.68
CA THR A 124 -9.91 12.37 -6.78
C THR A 124 -9.15 11.12 -6.34
N LEU A 125 -8.30 10.59 -7.23
CA LEU A 125 -7.47 9.41 -6.95
C LEU A 125 -6.41 9.74 -5.91
N PHE A 126 -6.13 8.81 -4.99
CA PHE A 126 -5.09 9.00 -3.99
C PHE A 126 -3.70 9.01 -4.63
N GLY A 127 -2.78 9.77 -4.04
CA GLY A 127 -1.39 9.93 -4.47
C GLY A 127 -0.46 8.82 -3.99
N GLY A 128 0.79 8.87 -4.46
CA GLY A 128 1.85 7.95 -4.05
C GLY A 128 1.89 6.62 -4.81
N MET A 129 1.09 6.48 -5.87
CA MET A 129 1.09 5.29 -6.73
C MET A 129 2.02 5.47 -7.93
N ASP A 130 2.45 4.35 -8.52
CA ASP A 130 3.21 4.34 -9.77
C ASP A 130 2.39 4.92 -10.93
N GLU A 131 3.04 5.73 -11.80
CA GLU A 131 2.39 6.42 -12.92
C GLU A 131 1.64 5.48 -13.87
N SER A 132 2.14 4.25 -14.05
CA SER A 132 1.50 3.25 -14.91
C SER A 132 0.13 2.79 -14.40
N LEU A 133 -0.17 2.99 -13.11
CA LEU A 133 -1.49 2.71 -12.55
C LEU A 133 -2.48 3.82 -12.92
N TYR A 134 -2.06 5.09 -12.87
CA TYR A 134 -2.90 6.21 -13.27
C TYR A 134 -3.17 6.21 -14.78
N ALA A 135 -2.21 5.76 -15.59
CA ALA A 135 -2.33 5.69 -17.04
C ALA A 135 -3.50 4.80 -17.52
N ASP A 136 -4.02 3.91 -16.68
CA ASP A 136 -5.18 3.07 -16.98
C ASP A 136 -6.54 3.78 -16.80
N PHE A 137 -6.55 4.96 -16.17
CA PHE A 137 -7.74 5.80 -16.03
C PHE A 137 -7.84 6.71 -17.25
N LYS A 138 -8.75 6.38 -18.16
CA LYS A 138 -8.98 7.12 -19.40
C LYS A 138 -10.45 7.40 -19.62
N GLN A 139 -10.75 8.50 -20.30
CA GLN A 139 -12.11 8.77 -20.77
C GLN A 139 -12.64 7.62 -21.64
N GLY A 140 -13.91 7.30 -21.49
CA GLY A 140 -14.64 6.28 -22.24
C GLY A 140 -14.45 4.85 -21.76
N VAL A 141 -13.56 4.58 -20.79
CA VAL A 141 -13.36 3.21 -20.30
C VAL A 141 -14.45 2.83 -19.31
N SER A 142 -14.93 1.59 -19.41
CA SER A 142 -15.80 1.02 -18.37
C SER A 142 -15.02 0.85 -17.07
N ALA A 143 -15.67 1.12 -15.95
CA ALA A 143 -15.10 0.97 -14.63
C ALA A 143 -16.14 0.45 -13.61
N MET A 144 -15.63 -0.02 -12.47
CA MET A 144 -16.41 -0.32 -11.29
C MET A 144 -15.96 0.57 -10.14
N MET A 145 -16.89 1.02 -9.32
CA MET A 145 -16.63 1.81 -8.12
C MET A 145 -17.35 1.18 -6.93
N ASN A 146 -16.67 1.02 -5.81
CA ASN A 146 -17.28 0.55 -4.58
C ASN A 146 -16.78 1.34 -3.37
N GLY A 147 -17.66 1.55 -2.40
CA GLY A 147 -17.30 2.16 -1.12
C GLY A 147 -16.39 1.25 -0.31
N VAL A 148 -15.47 1.87 0.43
CA VAL A 148 -14.59 1.19 1.40
C VAL A 148 -14.57 1.96 2.71
N GLU A 149 -14.07 1.32 3.76
CA GLU A 149 -13.79 2.01 5.02
C GLU A 149 -12.49 2.81 4.95
N ASN A 150 -12.22 3.61 5.99
CA ASN A 150 -10.98 4.40 6.12
C ASN A 150 -9.71 3.53 6.12
N THR A 151 -9.82 2.22 6.39
CA THR A 151 -8.72 1.24 6.29
C THR A 151 -8.56 0.65 4.88
N LEU A 152 -9.33 1.15 3.90
CA LEU A 152 -9.40 0.67 2.52
C LEU A 152 -9.88 -0.78 2.35
N LYS A 153 -10.42 -1.37 3.41
CA LYS A 153 -11.08 -2.70 3.40
C LYS A 153 -12.49 -2.59 2.85
N HIS A 154 -12.96 -3.64 2.17
CA HIS A 154 -14.28 -3.65 1.57
C HIS A 154 -15.36 -4.16 2.54
N ALA A 155 -16.53 -3.52 2.51
CA ALA A 155 -17.69 -3.89 3.33
C ALA A 155 -18.72 -4.74 2.54
N GLY A 156 -18.59 -4.80 1.21
CA GLY A 156 -19.56 -5.47 0.35
C GLY A 156 -19.24 -6.95 0.10
N GLY A 157 -20.00 -7.84 0.74
CA GLY A 157 -20.20 -9.25 0.36
C GLY A 157 -19.08 -10.25 0.67
N ASN A 158 -19.46 -11.44 1.17
CA ASN A 158 -18.60 -12.63 1.24
C ASN A 158 -17.98 -13.05 -0.12
N TYR A 159 -18.38 -12.39 -1.21
CA TYR A 159 -18.09 -12.70 -2.60
C TYR A 159 -17.14 -11.70 -3.27
N GLY A 160 -16.58 -10.74 -2.51
CA GLY A 160 -15.54 -9.81 -2.97
C GLY A 160 -16.05 -8.42 -3.40
N PRO A 161 -15.14 -7.45 -3.62
CA PRO A 161 -15.48 -6.04 -3.85
C PRO A 161 -16.41 -5.78 -5.04
N ALA A 162 -16.38 -6.65 -6.05
CA ALA A 162 -17.19 -6.50 -7.26
C ALA A 162 -18.67 -6.79 -7.08
N HIS A 163 -19.05 -7.54 -6.05
CA HIS A 163 -20.43 -7.96 -5.85
C HIS A 163 -21.37 -6.77 -5.56
N MET A 164 -20.87 -5.78 -4.82
CA MET A 164 -21.62 -4.57 -4.45
C MET A 164 -21.17 -3.33 -5.23
N ALA A 165 -20.31 -3.49 -6.23
CA ALA A 165 -19.77 -2.36 -6.96
C ALA A 165 -20.77 -1.77 -7.95
N SER A 166 -20.89 -0.44 -7.94
CA SER A 166 -21.54 0.33 -8.99
C SER A 166 -20.74 0.21 -10.28
N ARG A 167 -21.41 -0.08 -11.39
CA ARG A 167 -20.79 -0.24 -12.72
C ARG A 167 -21.08 0.99 -13.55
N GLY A 168 -20.15 1.32 -14.44
CA GLY A 168 -20.26 2.57 -15.17
C GLY A 168 -19.14 2.80 -16.16
N SER A 169 -18.98 4.07 -16.52
CA SER A 169 -17.93 4.55 -17.41
C SER A 169 -17.27 5.81 -16.87
N ILE A 170 -15.98 5.95 -17.13
CA ILE A 170 -15.24 7.18 -16.85
C ILE A 170 -15.53 8.16 -17.98
N LEU A 171 -16.25 9.24 -17.68
CA LEU A 171 -16.62 10.29 -18.63
C LEU A 171 -15.47 11.25 -18.91
N ASP A 172 -14.60 11.47 -17.93
CA ASP A 172 -13.50 12.43 -18.02
C ASP A 172 -12.41 12.11 -17.00
N VAL A 173 -11.17 12.50 -17.31
CA VAL A 173 -10.01 12.41 -16.43
C VAL A 173 -9.22 13.71 -16.55
N THR A 174 -9.18 14.47 -15.47
CA THR A 174 -8.51 15.77 -15.42
C THR A 174 -7.47 15.78 -14.32
N LYS A 175 -6.43 16.59 -14.51
CA LYS A 175 -5.48 16.92 -13.46
C LYS A 175 -5.42 18.44 -13.39
N PRO A 176 -6.14 19.08 -12.46
CA PRO A 176 -6.14 20.54 -12.38
C PRO A 176 -4.74 21.09 -12.15
N ASP A 177 -4.46 22.26 -12.72
CA ASP A 177 -3.22 22.98 -12.43
C ASP A 177 -3.25 23.48 -10.98
N GLY A 178 -2.17 23.24 -10.24
CA GLY A 178 -2.04 23.67 -8.85
C GLY A 178 -1.11 22.79 -8.05
N GLU A 179 -0.89 23.19 -6.79
CA GLU A 179 -0.15 22.38 -5.83
C GLU A 179 -0.98 21.15 -5.44
N THR A 180 -0.46 19.96 -5.70
CA THR A 180 -1.10 18.72 -5.28
C THR A 180 -0.80 18.46 -3.79
N PRO A 181 -1.82 18.41 -2.91
CA PRO A 181 -1.60 18.13 -1.50
C PRO A 181 -1.00 16.74 -1.28
N LEU A 182 -0.25 16.58 -0.19
CA LEU A 182 0.31 15.29 0.21
C LEU A 182 -0.79 14.22 0.30
N GLY A 183 -0.56 13.07 -0.34
CA GLY A 183 -1.51 11.95 -0.37
C GLY A 183 -2.60 12.07 -1.46
N SER A 184 -2.67 13.17 -2.20
CA SER A 184 -3.49 13.30 -3.42
C SER A 184 -2.63 13.06 -4.66
N SER A 185 -3.22 12.52 -5.73
CA SER A 185 -2.57 12.49 -7.05
C SER A 185 -2.83 13.77 -7.85
N GLY A 186 -3.83 14.55 -7.45
CA GLY A 186 -4.42 15.63 -8.24
C GLY A 186 -5.24 15.14 -9.44
N ILE A 187 -5.30 13.83 -9.70
CA ILE A 187 -6.05 13.26 -10.82
C ILE A 187 -7.49 13.05 -10.38
N GLN A 188 -8.41 13.76 -11.02
CA GLN A 188 -9.84 13.67 -10.81
C GLN A 188 -10.48 12.88 -11.96
N ILE A 189 -11.41 12.00 -11.62
CA ILE A 189 -12.24 11.27 -12.58
C ILE A 189 -13.70 11.71 -12.45
N ARG A 190 -14.40 11.81 -13.57
CA ARG A 190 -15.88 11.84 -13.61
C ARG A 190 -16.37 10.46 -13.99
N PHE A 191 -17.10 9.80 -13.11
CA PHE A 191 -17.61 8.43 -13.28
C PHE A 191 -19.13 8.45 -13.33
N GLU A 192 -19.73 7.95 -14.41
CA GLU A 192 -21.18 7.80 -14.52
C GLU A 192 -21.59 6.36 -14.18
N THR A 193 -22.60 6.23 -13.31
CA THR A 193 -23.26 4.96 -12.96
C THR A 193 -24.78 5.11 -13.04
N ASP A 194 -25.49 4.02 -13.31
CA ASP A 194 -26.95 3.93 -13.21
C ASP A 194 -27.44 3.47 -11.82
N LEU A 195 -26.51 3.00 -10.97
CA LEU A 195 -26.78 2.56 -9.61
C LEU A 195 -25.84 3.28 -8.64
N ILE A 196 -26.29 4.38 -8.05
CA ILE A 196 -25.60 5.07 -6.97
C ILE A 196 -25.95 4.43 -5.61
N ILE A 197 -24.94 4.25 -4.74
CA ILE A 197 -25.10 3.60 -3.42
C ILE A 197 -24.58 4.49 -2.29
N GLU A 198 -24.95 4.19 -1.04
CA GLU A 198 -24.52 4.96 0.16
C GLU A 198 -22.99 4.99 0.36
N GLY A 199 -22.27 3.98 -0.13
CA GLY A 199 -20.80 3.97 -0.11
C GLY A 199 -20.15 5.01 -1.03
N ILE A 200 -20.92 5.63 -1.93
CA ILE A 200 -20.46 6.59 -2.95
C ILE A 200 -21.21 7.91 -2.72
N ARG A 201 -20.72 8.66 -1.72
CA ARG A 201 -21.25 9.97 -1.29
C ARG A 201 -20.07 10.94 -1.09
N PRO A 202 -20.27 12.26 -1.21
CA PRO A 202 -19.21 13.23 -0.94
C PRO A 202 -18.52 12.97 0.40
N GLY A 203 -17.18 13.00 0.40
CA GLY A 203 -16.34 12.72 1.56
C GLY A 203 -16.12 11.23 1.87
N ARG A 204 -16.78 10.30 1.17
CA ARG A 204 -16.51 8.86 1.32
C ARG A 204 -15.29 8.43 0.51
N VAL A 205 -14.57 7.44 1.03
CA VAL A 205 -13.50 6.77 0.31
C VAL A 205 -14.09 5.62 -0.50
N VAL A 206 -13.67 5.54 -1.75
CA VAL A 206 -14.05 4.47 -2.68
C VAL A 206 -12.80 3.80 -3.23
N ARG A 207 -12.99 2.64 -3.85
CA ARG A 207 -12.01 2.10 -4.78
C ARG A 207 -12.59 1.93 -6.18
N VAL A 208 -11.75 2.19 -7.18
CA VAL A 208 -12.13 2.26 -8.59
C VAL A 208 -11.29 1.31 -9.42
N ARG A 209 -11.97 0.48 -10.23
CA ARG A 209 -11.36 -0.52 -11.13
C ARG A 209 -11.69 -0.18 -12.58
N PRO A 210 -10.73 0.31 -13.36
CA PRO A 210 -10.80 0.26 -14.81
C PRO A 210 -10.97 -1.17 -15.32
N SER A 211 -11.76 -1.37 -16.37
CA SER A 211 -12.14 -2.70 -16.86
C SER A 211 -10.97 -3.61 -17.27
N ASN A 212 -9.81 -3.04 -17.64
CA ASN A 212 -8.59 -3.77 -18.01
C ASN A 212 -7.81 -4.32 -16.80
N TRP A 213 -8.17 -3.96 -15.57
CA TRP A 213 -7.55 -4.50 -14.36
C TRP A 213 -8.08 -5.90 -14.04
N PRO A 214 -7.37 -6.74 -13.29
CA PRO A 214 -7.87 -8.06 -12.91
C PRO A 214 -9.18 -7.97 -12.11
N HIS A 215 -10.06 -8.95 -12.31
CA HIS A 215 -11.27 -9.13 -11.53
C HIS A 215 -11.09 -10.33 -10.60
N VAL A 216 -10.71 -10.07 -9.35
CA VAL A 216 -10.30 -11.11 -8.40
C VAL A 216 -11.06 -10.98 -7.10
N ASN A 217 -11.19 -12.10 -6.39
CA ASN A 217 -11.68 -12.12 -5.02
C ASN A 217 -10.52 -11.81 -4.08
N LEU A 218 -10.81 -11.05 -3.02
CA LEU A 218 -9.83 -10.73 -1.98
C LEU A 218 -9.87 -11.77 -0.86
N PRO A 219 -8.78 -11.94 -0.10
CA PRO A 219 -8.77 -12.79 1.10
C PRO A 219 -9.84 -12.37 2.11
N ARG A 220 -10.34 -13.33 2.88
CA ARG A 220 -11.41 -13.11 3.88
C ARG A 220 -11.02 -12.04 4.91
N GLU A 221 -9.73 -11.93 5.22
CA GLU A 221 -9.15 -11.01 6.22
C GLU A 221 -9.23 -9.53 5.80
N GLU A 222 -9.47 -9.28 4.51
CA GLU A 222 -9.66 -7.93 3.95
C GLU A 222 -11.14 -7.53 3.86
N PHE A 223 -12.05 -8.42 4.26
CA PHE A 223 -13.47 -8.17 4.40
C PHE A 223 -13.83 -7.87 5.86
N ILE A 224 -14.61 -6.81 6.08
CA ILE A 224 -14.98 -6.34 7.42
C ILE A 224 -16.48 -6.49 7.73
N GLY A 225 -17.25 -7.14 6.86
CA GLY A 225 -18.71 -7.24 7.04
C GLY A 225 -19.42 -5.92 6.80
N ASP A 226 -20.59 -5.77 7.43
CA ASP A 226 -21.34 -4.50 7.48
C ASP A 226 -20.66 -3.45 8.38
N GLY A 227 -19.48 -3.76 8.94
CA GLY A 227 -18.71 -2.87 9.80
C GLY A 227 -19.39 -2.53 11.13
N SER A 228 -20.57 -3.09 11.41
CA SER A 228 -21.41 -2.76 12.56
C SER A 228 -20.87 -3.35 13.87
N ASN A 229 -20.09 -4.43 13.78
CA ASN A 229 -19.46 -5.08 14.92
C ASN A 229 -17.94 -5.19 14.74
N PRO A 230 -17.15 -4.28 15.34
CA PRO A 230 -15.69 -4.34 15.29
C PRO A 230 -15.09 -5.63 15.86
N GLU A 231 -15.78 -6.30 16.79
CA GLU A 231 -15.30 -7.53 17.43
C GLU A 231 -15.27 -8.72 16.47
N ASP A 232 -16.14 -8.74 15.45
CA ASP A 232 -16.17 -9.80 14.43
C ASP A 232 -14.96 -9.75 13.47
N ARG A 233 -14.13 -8.70 13.58
CA ARG A 233 -12.91 -8.52 12.77
C ARG A 233 -11.75 -9.37 13.27
N PHE A 234 -11.81 -9.86 14.50
CA PHE A 234 -10.75 -10.65 15.12
C PHE A 234 -11.26 -12.06 15.42
N PRO A 235 -10.45 -13.11 15.17
CA PRO A 235 -10.80 -14.43 15.65
C PRO A 235 -10.95 -14.40 17.16
N THR A 236 -12.07 -14.93 17.66
CA THR A 236 -12.33 -14.94 19.11
C THR A 236 -11.32 -15.83 19.81
N PRO A 237 -10.95 -15.57 21.08
CA PRO A 237 -10.04 -16.44 21.82
C PRO A 237 -10.48 -17.91 21.90
N ALA A 238 -11.74 -18.22 21.58
CA ALA A 238 -12.26 -19.58 21.46
C ALA A 238 -11.59 -20.42 20.37
N ILE A 239 -10.86 -19.82 19.42
CA ILE A 239 -10.06 -20.57 18.43
C ILE A 239 -8.80 -21.21 19.04
N PHE A 240 -8.35 -20.74 20.20
CA PHE A 240 -7.20 -21.32 20.90
C PHE A 240 -7.65 -22.51 21.77
N PRO A 241 -6.84 -23.58 21.87
CA PRO A 241 -7.10 -24.65 22.81
C PRO A 241 -7.21 -24.11 24.23
N LYS A 242 -8.19 -24.58 25.00
CA LYS A 242 -8.25 -24.32 26.44
C LYS A 242 -7.20 -25.20 27.10
N TYR A 243 -6.16 -24.57 27.65
CA TYR A 243 -5.16 -25.22 28.51
C TYR A 243 -5.68 -25.36 29.93
#